data_AF-R6QBC1-F1
#
_entry.id   AF-R6QBC1-F1
#
_cell.length_a   1.000
_cell.length_b   1.000
_cell.length_c   1.000
_cell.angle_alpha   90.00
_cell.angle_beta   90.00
_cell.angle_gamma   90.00
#
_symmetry.space_group_name_H-M   'P 1'
#
loop_
_entity.id
_entity.type
_entity.pdbx_description
1 polymer ?
#
loop_
_entity_poly.entity_id
_entity_poly.type
_entity_poly.pdbx_seq_one_letter_code
_entity_poly.pdbx_strand_id
1 'polypeptide(L)'
;MTVNQIIILVVVILVLGIIVFPLINRRQFINLEPDQQIRLIMKEAKGLVYFKNVSKGSTGVLFYVKNKRKILALPWVLDGGNMLCTKKNPFSNWDYPEDKQEINQDELAQLKDELEKYNKKNAVKIVFK
;
A
#
# COMPACT_ATOMS: atom_id res chain seq x y z
N MET A 1 -30.11 -32.30 11.62
CA MET A 1 -29.80 -31.22 10.64
C MET A 1 -30.60 -31.48 9.39
N THR A 2 -31.48 -30.56 8.99
CA THR A 2 -32.11 -30.63 7.67
C THR A 2 -31.17 -30.09 6.60
N VAL A 3 -31.38 -30.46 5.33
CA VAL A 3 -30.57 -29.97 4.19
C VAL A 3 -30.46 -28.44 4.19
N ASN A 4 -31.55 -27.73 4.51
CA ASN A 4 -31.56 -26.27 4.61
C ASN A 4 -30.64 -25.73 5.72
N GLN A 5 -30.57 -26.40 6.88
CA GLN A 5 -29.66 -26.00 7.96
C GLN A 5 -28.19 -26.19 7.57
N ILE A 6 -27.88 -27.24 6.81
CA ILE A 6 -26.53 -27.48 6.29
C ILE A 6 -26.14 -26.39 5.29
N ILE A 7 -27.04 -26.05 4.35
CA ILE A 7 -26.81 -24.99 3.38
C ILE A 7 -26.56 -23.65 4.09
N ILE A 8 -27.40 -23.28 5.06
CA ILE A 8 -27.23 -22.04 5.83
C ILE A 8 -25.88 -22.01 6.52
N LEU A 9 -25.47 -23.12 7.17
CA LEU A 9 -24.20 -23.19 7.88
C LEU A 9 -23.00 -23.03 6.93
N VAL A 10 -23.04 -23.67 5.75
CA VAL A 10 -22.00 -23.52 4.72
C VAL A 10 -21.92 -22.08 4.22
N VAL A 11 -23.07 -21.45 3.95
CA VAL A 11 -23.12 -20.04 3.51
C VAL A 11 -22.51 -19.11 4.56
N VAL A 12 -22.83 -19.32 5.85
CA VAL A 12 -22.26 -18.51 6.94
C VAL A 12 -20.74 -18.65 7.01
N ILE A 13 -20.21 -19.87 6.91
CA ILE A 13 -18.75 -20.11 6.93
C ILE A 13 -18.07 -19.43 5.73
N LEU A 14 -18.66 -19.52 4.54
CA LEU A 14 -18.13 -18.85 3.34
C LEU A 14 -18.14 -17.32 3.50
N VAL A 15 -19.23 -16.75 4.00
CA VAL A 15 -19.33 -15.30 4.27
C VAL A 15 -18.28 -14.84 5.28
N LEU A 16 -18.07 -15.61 6.36
CA LEU A 16 -17.05 -15.30 7.36
C LEU A 16 -15.63 -15.34 6.75
N GLY A 17 -15.32 -16.37 5.97
CA GLY A 17 -14.00 -16.53 5.34
C GLY A 17 -13.71 -15.49 4.26
N ILE A 18 -14.70 -15.14 3.43
CA ILE A 18 -14.51 -14.26 2.26
C ILE A 18 -14.62 -12.78 2.62
N ILE A 19 -15.51 -12.41 3.55
CA ILE A 19 -15.81 -11.01 3.85
C ILE A 19 -15.19 -10.60 5.19
N VAL A 20 -15.52 -11.32 6.26
CA VAL A 20 -15.18 -10.88 7.63
C VAL A 20 -13.67 -10.98 7.87
N PHE A 21 -13.05 -12.10 7.49
CA PHE A 21 -11.63 -12.31 7.71
C PHE A 21 -10.73 -11.26 6.98
N PRO A 22 -10.93 -10.95 5.68
CA PRO A 22 -10.17 -9.89 5.02
C PRO A 22 -10.40 -8.50 5.63
N LEU A 23 -11.61 -8.20 6.10
CA LEU A 23 -11.92 -6.91 6.71
C LEU A 23 -11.16 -6.71 8.04
N ILE A 24 -11.10 -7.77 8.86
CA ILE A 24 -10.35 -7.75 10.13
C ILE A 24 -8.86 -7.61 9.85
N ASN A 25 -8.31 -8.39 8.92
CA ASN A 25 -6.89 -8.35 8.58
C ASN A 25 -6.46 -6.97 8.07
N ARG A 26 -7.30 -6.32 7.22
CA ARG A 26 -7.05 -4.95 6.76
C ARG A 26 -7.06 -3.94 7.92
N ARG A 27 -8.02 -4.04 8.83
CA ARG A 27 -8.09 -3.16 10.01
C ARG A 27 -6.90 -3.33 10.93
N GLN A 28 -6.50 -4.58 11.21
CA GLN A 28 -5.31 -4.88 11.99
C GLN A 28 -4.08 -4.27 11.34
N PHE A 29 -3.87 -4.48 10.05
CA PHE A 29 -2.73 -3.93 9.31
C PHE A 29 -2.62 -2.41 9.42
N ILE A 30 -3.72 -1.67 9.22
CA ILE A 30 -3.73 -0.19 9.31
C ILE A 30 -3.39 0.31 10.72
N ASN A 31 -3.69 -0.48 11.75
CA ASN A 31 -3.46 -0.13 13.15
C ASN A 31 -2.09 -0.61 13.68
N LEU A 32 -1.31 -1.36 12.89
CA LEU A 32 0.04 -1.75 13.28
C LEU A 32 0.98 -0.54 13.33
N GLU A 33 2.05 -0.65 14.11
CA GLU A 33 3.12 0.34 14.10
C GLU A 33 3.77 0.44 12.70
N PRO A 34 4.27 1.62 12.30
CA PRO A 34 4.86 1.84 10.97
C PRO A 34 5.93 0.81 10.60
N ASP A 35 6.81 0.43 11.54
CA ASP A 35 7.88 -0.53 11.29
C ASP A 35 7.37 -1.97 11.06
N GLN A 36 6.25 -2.33 11.70
CA GLN A 36 5.60 -3.62 11.47
C GLN A 36 4.88 -3.63 10.12
N GLN A 37 4.22 -2.53 9.75
CA GLN A 37 3.62 -2.38 8.42
C GLN A 37 4.68 -2.50 7.32
N ILE A 38 5.79 -1.80 7.48
CA ILE A 38 6.95 -1.83 6.59
C ILE A 38 7.47 -3.26 6.41
N ARG A 39 7.68 -4.01 7.50
CA ARG A 39 8.13 -5.42 7.44
C ARG A 39 7.15 -6.32 6.69
N LEU A 40 5.84 -6.18 6.95
CA LEU A 40 4.81 -6.94 6.26
C LEU A 40 4.76 -6.60 4.77
N ILE A 41 4.86 -5.31 4.40
CA ILE A 41 4.91 -4.85 3.02
C ILE A 41 6.14 -5.40 2.29
N MET A 42 7.32 -5.41 2.92
CA MET A 42 8.53 -6.02 2.33
C MET A 42 8.36 -7.52 2.11
N LYS A 43 7.70 -8.22 3.05
CA LYS A 43 7.41 -9.65 2.92
C LYS A 43 6.40 -9.93 1.80
N GLU A 44 5.41 -9.06 1.65
CA GLU A 44 4.39 -9.15 0.59
C GLU A 44 4.96 -8.78 -0.79
N ALA A 45 5.99 -7.92 -0.85
CA ALA A 45 6.58 -7.46 -2.09
C ALA A 45 7.03 -8.63 -2.98
N LYS A 46 6.35 -8.79 -4.12
CA LYS A 46 6.66 -9.79 -5.14
C LYS A 46 7.52 -9.13 -6.20
N GLY A 47 8.83 -9.34 -6.15
CA GLY A 47 9.80 -8.83 -7.13
C GLY A 47 10.66 -7.66 -6.64
N LEU A 48 11.28 -6.98 -7.60
CA LEU A 48 12.22 -5.87 -7.36
C LEU A 48 11.52 -4.53 -7.14
N VAL A 49 10.31 -4.36 -7.68
CA VAL A 49 9.51 -3.15 -7.52
C VAL A 49 8.11 -3.55 -7.08
N TYR A 50 7.60 -2.89 -6.05
CA TYR A 50 6.25 -3.13 -5.54
C TYR A 50 5.62 -1.85 -5.01
N PHE A 51 4.36 -1.62 -5.35
CA PHE A 51 3.55 -0.54 -4.80
C PHE A 51 2.43 -1.10 -3.93
N LYS A 52 2.24 -0.52 -2.76
CA LYS A 52 1.10 -0.81 -1.88
C LYS A 52 0.45 0.49 -1.43
N ASN A 53 -0.82 0.67 -1.76
CA ASN A 53 -1.60 1.78 -1.23
C ASN A 53 -2.29 1.35 0.07
N VAL A 54 -2.03 2.10 1.15
CA VAL A 54 -2.67 1.91 2.46
C VAL A 54 -3.54 3.13 2.72
N SER A 55 -4.84 2.99 2.46
CA SER A 55 -5.81 4.08 2.58
C SER A 55 -6.69 3.96 3.83
N LYS A 56 -6.98 5.12 4.43
CA LYS A 56 -7.92 5.30 5.54
C LYS A 56 -8.86 6.47 5.21
N GLY A 57 -9.87 6.19 4.38
CA GLY A 57 -10.83 7.20 3.93
C GLY A 57 -10.20 8.12 2.87
N SER A 58 -10.22 9.42 3.13
CA SER A 58 -9.69 10.46 2.24
C SER A 58 -8.17 10.69 2.38
N THR A 59 -7.48 9.93 3.22
CA THR A 59 -6.03 10.01 3.36
C THR A 59 -5.40 8.63 3.29
N GLY A 60 -4.10 8.59 3.03
CA GLY A 60 -3.37 7.33 3.02
C GLY A 60 -1.89 7.52 2.74
N VAL A 61 -1.21 6.39 2.60
CA VAL A 61 0.20 6.33 2.24
C VAL A 61 0.35 5.34 1.09
N LEU A 62 0.96 5.82 0.01
CA LEU A 62 1.43 4.95 -1.07
C LEU A 62 2.87 4.55 -0.75
N PHE A 63 3.09 3.27 -0.48
CA PHE A 63 4.42 2.72 -0.29
C PHE A 63 4.98 2.24 -1.62
N TYR A 64 6.18 2.71 -1.95
CA TYR A 64 7.02 2.17 -3.00
C TYR A 64 8.16 1.38 -2.37
N VAL A 65 8.27 0.11 -2.74
CA VAL A 65 9.30 -0.80 -2.25
C VAL A 65 10.24 -1.12 -3.40
N LYS A 66 11.54 -0.93 -3.16
CA LYS A 66 12.60 -1.31 -4.09
C LYS A 66 13.47 -2.40 -3.48
N ASN A 67 13.68 -3.47 -4.25
CA ASN A 67 14.53 -4.62 -3.95
C ASN A 67 14.27 -5.26 -2.58
N LYS A 68 13.05 -5.13 -2.03
CA LYS A 68 12.68 -5.56 -0.67
C LYS A 68 13.60 -5.01 0.45
N ARG A 69 14.30 -3.91 0.20
CA ARG A 69 15.29 -3.34 1.14
C ARG A 69 15.05 -1.86 1.39
N LYS A 70 14.60 -1.13 0.38
CA LYS A 70 14.35 0.31 0.45
C LYS A 70 12.86 0.58 0.32
N ILE A 71 12.36 1.52 1.12
CA ILE A 71 10.97 1.95 1.05
C ILE A 71 10.88 3.46 0.98
N LEU A 72 10.00 3.93 0.10
CA LEU A 72 9.56 5.30 0.04
C LEU A 72 8.07 5.36 0.41
N ALA A 73 7.75 6.11 1.44
CA ALA A 73 6.39 6.39 1.88
C ALA A 73 5.95 7.74 1.30
N LEU A 74 4.91 7.70 0.48
CA LEU A 74 4.29 8.86 -0.14
C LEU A 74 2.94 9.11 0.52
N PRO A 75 2.90 9.87 1.64
CA PRO A 75 1.64 10.26 2.25
C PRO A 75 0.85 11.13 1.28
N TRP A 76 -0.45 10.89 1.21
CA TRP A 76 -1.36 11.59 0.30
C TRP A 76 -2.70 11.90 0.95
N VAL A 77 -3.34 12.94 0.43
CA VAL A 77 -4.73 13.32 0.71
C VAL A 77 -5.52 13.28 -0.58
N LEU A 78 -6.79 12.88 -0.51
CA LEU A 78 -7.67 12.84 -1.67
C LEU A 78 -8.11 14.26 -2.00
N ASP A 79 -7.71 14.74 -3.17
CA ASP A 79 -8.04 16.07 -3.68
C ASP A 79 -8.41 15.98 -5.16
N GLY A 80 -9.59 16.50 -5.52
CA GLY A 80 -10.09 16.47 -6.90
C GLY A 80 -10.16 15.07 -7.53
N GLY A 81 -10.30 14.01 -6.73
CA GLY A 81 -10.30 12.61 -7.21
C GLY A 81 -8.89 12.02 -7.43
N ASN A 82 -7.83 12.73 -7.06
CA ASN A 82 -6.44 12.26 -7.12
C ASN A 82 -5.83 12.14 -5.71
N MET A 83 -4.80 11.31 -5.59
CA MET A 83 -3.96 11.21 -4.39
C MET A 83 -2.90 12.32 -4.43
N LEU A 84 -3.16 13.45 -3.78
CA LEU A 84 -2.21 14.55 -3.69
C LEU A 84 -1.17 14.29 -2.61
N CYS A 85 0.09 14.10 -3.03
CA CYS A 85 1.19 13.86 -2.11
C CYS A 85 1.45 15.12 -1.25
N THR A 86 1.55 14.93 0.07
CA THR A 86 1.76 16.02 1.04
C THR A 86 3.20 16.15 1.52
N LYS A 87 4.09 15.25 1.10
CA LYS A 87 5.51 15.27 1.47
C LYS A 87 6.22 16.38 0.67
N LYS A 88 6.90 17.31 1.37
CA LYS A 88 7.56 18.48 0.74
C LYS A 88 8.67 18.09 -0.24
N ASN A 89 9.49 17.11 0.13
CA ASN A 89 10.56 16.56 -0.71
C ASN A 89 10.36 15.04 -0.84
N PRO A 90 9.42 14.59 -1.69
CA PRO A 90 9.04 13.19 -1.73
C PRO A 90 10.15 12.27 -2.25
N PHE A 91 11.14 12.83 -2.93
CA PHE A 91 12.18 12.07 -3.63
C PHE A 91 13.61 12.34 -3.13
N SER A 92 13.80 12.95 -1.96
CA SER A 92 15.15 13.24 -1.45
C SER A 92 15.81 11.99 -0.86
N ASN A 93 15.12 11.34 0.07
CA ASN A 93 15.65 10.22 0.85
C ASN A 93 14.64 9.09 0.88
N TRP A 94 15.17 7.88 0.99
CA TRP A 94 14.39 6.72 1.37
C TRP A 94 13.88 6.88 2.81
N ASP A 95 12.65 6.42 3.08
CA ASP A 95 12.08 6.43 4.44
C ASP A 95 12.52 5.19 5.25
N TYR A 96 13.00 4.16 4.56
CA TYR A 96 13.62 2.98 5.13
C TYR A 96 14.78 2.51 4.22
N PRO A 97 15.94 2.09 4.75
CA PRO A 97 16.25 1.82 6.17
C PRO A 97 16.42 3.07 7.03
N GLU A 98 16.64 2.88 8.35
CA GLU A 98 16.75 3.97 9.35
C GLU A 98 17.83 5.02 9.01
N ASP A 99 18.84 4.62 8.25
CA ASP A 99 19.91 5.49 7.76
C ASP A 99 19.46 6.50 6.70
N LYS A 100 18.22 6.37 6.18
CA LYS A 100 17.55 7.32 5.27
C LYS A 100 18.45 7.78 4.13
N GLN A 101 19.04 6.80 3.45
CA GLN A 101 19.92 7.03 2.30
C GLN A 101 19.27 7.97 1.27
N GLU A 102 20.08 8.82 0.66
CA GLU A 102 19.62 9.67 -0.44
C GLU A 102 19.26 8.84 -1.68
N ILE A 103 18.25 9.29 -2.42
CA ILE A 103 17.84 8.68 -3.68
C ILE A 103 18.78 9.20 -4.77
N ASN A 104 19.53 8.31 -5.40
CA ASN A 104 20.42 8.69 -6.49
C ASN A 104 19.63 8.96 -7.80
N GLN A 105 20.32 9.50 -8.82
CA GLN A 105 19.67 9.88 -10.09
C GLN A 105 19.06 8.69 -10.85
N ASP A 106 19.71 7.53 -10.86
CA ASP A 106 19.19 6.33 -11.52
C ASP A 106 17.96 5.78 -10.79
N GLU A 107 18.00 5.77 -9.46
CA GLU A 107 16.86 5.36 -8.62
C GLU A 107 15.67 6.30 -8.83
N LEU A 108 15.94 7.60 -8.96
CA LEU A 108 14.92 8.59 -9.24
C LEU A 108 14.29 8.41 -10.62
N ALA A 109 15.11 8.17 -11.65
CA ALA A 109 14.62 7.92 -13.01
C ALA A 109 13.73 6.67 -13.05
N GLN A 110 14.18 5.57 -12.43
CA GLN A 110 13.39 4.35 -12.30
C GLN A 110 12.08 4.59 -11.54
N LEU A 111 12.13 5.31 -10.41
CA LEU A 111 10.94 5.62 -9.62
C LEU A 111 9.90 6.42 -10.43
N LYS A 112 10.34 7.39 -11.24
CA LYS A 112 9.43 8.18 -12.08
C LYS A 112 8.73 7.32 -13.13
N ASP A 113 9.47 6.45 -13.83
CA ASP A 113 8.89 5.51 -14.80
C ASP A 113 7.88 4.55 -14.15
N GLU A 114 8.24 4.01 -12.98
CA GLU A 114 7.37 3.12 -12.20
C GLU A 114 6.12 3.82 -11.65
N LEU A 115 6.22 5.09 -11.24
CA LEU A 115 5.07 5.91 -10.85
C LEU A 115 4.16 6.22 -12.04
N GLU A 116 4.73 6.44 -13.22
CA GLU A 116 3.94 6.65 -14.44
C GLU A 116 3.16 5.38 -14.81
N LYS A 117 3.82 4.21 -14.77
CA LYS A 117 3.18 2.91 -14.95
C LYS A 117 2.07 2.67 -13.91
N TYR A 118 2.35 3.00 -12.65
CA TYR A 118 1.36 2.92 -11.58
C TYR A 118 0.13 3.79 -11.89
N ASN A 119 0.33 5.06 -12.29
CA ASN A 119 -0.74 5.98 -12.62
C ASN A 119 -1.53 5.61 -13.88
N LYS A 120 -0.90 4.93 -14.86
CA LYS A 120 -1.61 4.41 -16.04
C LYS A 120 -2.52 3.23 -15.70
N LYS A 121 -2.11 2.39 -14.74
CA LYS A 121 -2.85 1.18 -14.35
C LYS A 121 -3.99 1.46 -13.37
N ASN A 122 -3.88 2.50 -12.55
CA ASN A 122 -4.84 2.80 -11.49
C ASN A 122 -5.76 3.97 -11.87
N ALA A 123 -7.04 3.86 -11.51
CA ALA A 123 -8.03 4.91 -11.77
C ALA A 123 -7.74 6.20 -11.00
N VAL A 124 -7.30 6.07 -9.74
CA VAL A 124 -6.88 7.19 -8.89
C VAL A 124 -5.37 7.33 -9.00
N LYS A 125 -4.92 8.51 -9.44
CA LYS A 125 -3.51 8.79 -9.71
C LYS A 125 -2.85 9.49 -8.52
N ILE A 126 -1.59 9.19 -8.27
CA ILE A 126 -0.77 10.00 -7.36
C ILE A 126 -0.22 11.22 -8.11
N VAL A 127 -0.43 12.39 -7.52
CA VAL A 127 0.01 13.69 -8.04
C VAL A 127 0.85 14.40 -6.99
N PHE A 128 1.80 15.20 -7.44
CA PHE A 128 2.75 15.92 -6.60
C PHE A 128 2.54 17.42 -6.80
N LYS A 129 2.74 18.22 -5.75
CA LYS A 129 2.72 19.68 -5.84
C LYS A 129 4.02 20.22 -6.43
#